data_AF-A0A4U9FB29-F1
#
_entry.id   AF-A0A4U9FB29-F1
#
_cell.length_a   1.000
_cell.length_b   1.000
_cell.length_c   1.000
_cell.angle_alpha   90.00
_cell.angle_beta   90.00
_cell.angle_gamma   90.00
#
_symmetry.space_group_name_H-M   'P 1'
#
loop_
_entity.id
_entity.type
_entity.pdbx_description
1 polymer ?
#
loop_
_entity_poly.entity_id
_entity_poly.type
_entity_poly.pdbx_seq_one_letter_code
_entity_poly.pdbx_strand_id
1 'polypeptide(L)'
;MGDTQLSISALLRQQRQQALDTLNRIEPQQKQMELSREKEMEDLKRENQRLYSENQALQYQIDTSLSESAKVTTAVAPQSAVPTAMTQTASNLVSREFEQIAKYALEFDITGVTTSEIGVLCQILHTKPCRDNLKRFMQAQVYVATTHPHCLRKIGNGSMGASLLAMPAEVKCPWCQRFRFNCVWIVRKMGQWIIGSGTPT
;
A
#
# COMPACT_ATOMS: atom_id res chain seq x y z
N MET A 1 -15.94 -57.91 -41.25
CA MET A 1 -16.12 -56.96 -40.13
C MET A 1 -14.76 -56.69 -39.48
N GLY A 2 -13.88 -55.92 -40.13
CA GLY A 2 -12.52 -55.65 -39.65
C GLY A 2 -12.13 -54.17 -39.59
N ASP A 3 -12.91 -53.27 -40.21
CA ASP A 3 -12.44 -51.90 -40.48
C ASP A 3 -12.76 -50.89 -39.38
N THR A 4 -13.73 -51.18 -38.50
CA THR A 4 -14.15 -50.26 -37.43
C THR A 4 -13.27 -50.34 -36.17
N GLN A 5 -12.64 -51.49 -35.90
CA GLN A 5 -11.75 -51.70 -34.75
C GLN A 5 -10.37 -51.05 -34.91
N LEU A 6 -9.91 -50.86 -36.16
CA LEU A 6 -8.67 -50.17 -36.47
C LEU A 6 -8.76 -48.66 -36.21
N SER A 7 -9.95 -48.07 -36.34
CA SER A 7 -10.19 -46.63 -36.16
C SER A 7 -10.12 -46.16 -34.69
N ILE A 8 -10.77 -46.88 -33.77
CA ILE A 8 -10.78 -46.52 -32.33
C ILE A 8 -9.39 -46.72 -31.71
N SER A 9 -8.72 -47.81 -32.08
CA SER A 9 -7.37 -48.14 -31.57
C SER A 9 -6.34 -47.10 -32.01
N ALA A 10 -6.43 -46.61 -33.25
CA ALA A 10 -5.58 -45.54 -33.75
C ALA A 10 -5.84 -44.22 -33.01
N LEU A 11 -7.10 -43.87 -32.79
CA LEU A 11 -7.49 -42.65 -32.07
C LEU A 11 -6.98 -42.66 -30.62
N LEU A 12 -7.12 -43.77 -29.90
CA LEU A 12 -6.62 -43.91 -28.52
C LEU A 12 -5.10 -43.82 -28.45
N ARG A 13 -4.37 -44.39 -29.43
CA ARG A 13 -2.91 -44.23 -29.52
C ARG A 13 -2.52 -42.77 -29.79
N GLN A 14 -3.25 -42.08 -30.66
CA GLN A 14 -3.02 -40.67 -30.96
C GLN A 14 -3.26 -39.79 -29.73
N GLN A 15 -4.36 -39.98 -29.00
CA GLN A 15 -4.65 -39.24 -27.76
C GLN A 15 -3.59 -39.51 -26.68
N ARG A 16 -3.14 -40.76 -26.54
CA ARG A 16 -2.06 -41.11 -25.62
C ARG A 16 -0.75 -40.40 -25.98
N GLN A 17 -0.39 -40.38 -27.26
CA GLN A 17 0.82 -39.69 -27.71
C GLN A 17 0.73 -38.19 -27.46
N GLN A 18 -0.42 -37.57 -27.77
CA GLN A 18 -0.64 -36.14 -27.54
C GLN A 18 -0.59 -35.77 -26.04
N ALA A 19 -1.12 -36.63 -25.16
CA ALA A 19 -1.02 -36.45 -23.72
C ALA A 19 0.44 -36.55 -23.23
N LEU A 20 1.20 -37.53 -23.72
CA LEU A 20 2.62 -37.68 -23.40
C LEU A 20 3.45 -36.49 -23.91
N ASP A 21 3.20 -36.03 -25.13
CA ASP A 21 3.88 -34.86 -25.69
C ASP A 21 3.57 -33.58 -24.90
N THR A 22 2.35 -33.47 -24.37
CA THR A 22 1.95 -32.34 -23.52
C THR A 22 2.65 -32.40 -22.16
N LEU A 23 2.71 -33.58 -21.53
CA LEU A 23 3.44 -33.78 -20.26
C LEU A 23 4.93 -33.49 -20.43
N ASN A 24 5.55 -34.00 -21.50
CA ASN A 24 6.95 -33.77 -21.82
C ASN A 24 7.29 -32.29 -22.09
N ARG A 25 6.30 -31.46 -22.46
CA ARG A 25 6.48 -30.01 -22.62
C ARG A 25 6.33 -29.24 -21.31
N ILE A 26 5.41 -29.67 -20.45
CA ILE A 26 5.09 -28.96 -19.19
C ILE A 26 6.13 -29.25 -18.12
N GLU A 27 6.60 -30.49 -18.00
CA GLU A 27 7.57 -30.91 -16.98
C GLU A 27 8.88 -30.08 -16.97
N PRO A 28 9.55 -29.81 -18.11
CA PRO A 28 10.75 -28.97 -18.10
C PRO A 28 10.43 -27.50 -17.78
N GLN A 29 9.27 -26.99 -18.18
CA GLN A 29 8.84 -25.62 -17.87
C GLN A 29 8.59 -25.44 -16.38
N GLN A 30 7.95 -26.43 -15.74
CA GLN A 30 7.72 -26.43 -14.30
C GLN A 30 9.05 -26.48 -13.55
N LYS A 31 9.96 -27.38 -13.95
CA LYS A 31 11.28 -27.49 -13.33
C LYS A 31 12.11 -26.20 -13.47
N GLN A 32 12.03 -25.54 -14.62
CA GLN A 32 12.69 -24.26 -14.84
C GLN A 32 12.11 -23.14 -13.95
N MET A 33 10.79 -23.13 -13.75
CA MET A 33 10.12 -22.18 -12.86
C MET A 33 10.53 -22.39 -11.40
N GLU A 34 10.60 -23.65 -10.96
CA GLU A 34 11.04 -24.01 -9.61
C GLU A 34 12.49 -23.57 -9.36
N LEU A 35 13.41 -23.84 -10.30
CA LEU A 35 14.80 -23.39 -10.23
C LEU A 35 14.93 -21.86 -10.22
N SER A 36 14.12 -21.16 -11.03
CA SER A 36 14.12 -19.69 -11.06
C SER A 36 13.66 -19.11 -9.72
N ARG A 37 12.63 -19.72 -9.10
CA ARG A 37 12.10 -19.30 -7.81
C ARG A 37 13.08 -19.56 -6.67
N GLU A 38 13.77 -20.70 -6.69
CA GLU A 38 14.78 -21.04 -5.70
C GLU A 38 15.94 -20.04 -5.75
N LYS A 39 16.42 -19.72 -6.96
CA LYS A 39 17.45 -18.71 -7.18
C LYS A 39 17.03 -17.33 -6.67
N GLU A 40 15.82 -16.88 -6.98
CA GLU A 40 15.31 -15.58 -6.51
C GLU A 40 15.23 -15.54 -4.98
N MET A 41 14.82 -16.64 -4.35
CA MET A 41 14.78 -16.75 -2.89
C MET A 41 16.18 -16.66 -2.26
N GLU A 42 17.18 -17.29 -2.87
CA GLU A 42 18.57 -17.20 -2.41
C GLU A 42 19.13 -15.77 -2.56
N ASP A 43 18.85 -15.11 -3.69
CA ASP A 43 19.27 -13.74 -3.93
C ASP A 43 18.62 -12.77 -2.93
N LEU A 44 17.32 -12.94 -2.65
CA LEU A 44 16.61 -12.16 -1.63
C LEU A 44 17.18 -12.40 -0.22
N LYS A 45 17.49 -13.65 0.14
CA LYS A 45 18.12 -13.95 1.44
C LYS A 45 19.49 -13.27 1.56
N ARG A 46 20.29 -13.28 0.49
CA ARG A 46 21.60 -12.64 0.46
C ARG A 46 21.49 -11.12 0.63
N GLU A 47 20.57 -10.48 -0.09
CA GLU A 47 20.35 -9.03 0.03
C GLU A 47 19.81 -8.66 1.41
N ASN A 48 18.93 -9.48 1.98
CA ASN A 48 18.41 -9.27 3.32
C ASN A 48 19.53 -9.34 4.37
N GLN A 49 20.43 -10.33 4.28
CA GLN A 49 21.61 -10.41 5.14
C GLN A 49 22.52 -9.19 4.98
N ARG A 50 22.78 -8.74 3.75
CA ARG A 50 23.56 -7.54 3.47
C ARG A 50 22.95 -6.31 4.14
N LEU A 51 21.64 -6.10 4.00
CA LEU A 51 20.93 -4.97 4.61
C LEU A 51 20.94 -5.05 6.14
N TYR A 52 20.88 -6.24 6.73
CA TYR A 52 21.05 -6.43 8.17
C TYR A 52 22.46 -6.02 8.62
N SER A 53 23.50 -6.44 7.91
CA SER A 53 24.88 -6.05 8.20
C SER A 53 25.10 -4.55 8.05
N GLU A 54 24.51 -3.93 7.02
CA GLU A 54 24.60 -2.49 6.79
C GLU A 54 23.89 -1.70 7.90
N ASN A 55 22.68 -2.12 8.30
CA ASN A 55 22.00 -1.53 9.46
C ASN A 55 22.80 -1.67 10.74
N GLN A 56 23.41 -2.84 10.98
CA GLN A 56 24.24 -3.05 12.14
C GLN A 56 25.50 -2.16 12.12
N ALA A 57 26.14 -2.01 10.96
CA ALA A 57 27.29 -1.12 10.80
C ALA A 57 26.92 0.35 11.02
N LEU A 58 25.77 0.79 10.49
CA LEU A 58 25.25 2.14 10.73
C LEU A 58 24.92 2.35 12.21
N GLN A 59 24.31 1.36 12.86
CA GLN A 59 24.04 1.41 14.30
C GLN A 59 25.34 1.55 15.11
N TYR A 60 26.37 0.76 14.78
CA TYR A 60 27.68 0.90 15.41
C TYR A 60 28.33 2.26 15.15
N GLN A 61 28.22 2.82 13.95
CA GLN A 61 28.73 4.16 13.65
C GLN A 61 28.01 5.23 14.47
N ILE A 62 26.70 5.12 14.63
CA ILE A 62 25.89 5.99 15.50
C ILE A 62 26.39 5.87 16.94
N ASP A 63 26.52 4.65 17.47
CA ASP A 63 26.92 4.40 18.85
C ASP A 63 28.37 4.86 19.14
N THR A 64 29.27 4.72 18.15
CA THR A 64 30.67 5.17 18.25
C THR A 64 30.77 6.69 18.20
N SER A 65 30.01 7.35 17.31
CA SER A 65 29.96 8.81 17.21
C SER A 65 29.40 9.45 18.49
N LEU A 66 28.39 8.80 19.09
CA LEU A 66 27.85 9.20 20.40
C LEU A 66 28.87 9.05 21.53
N SER A 67 29.74 8.03 21.46
CA SER A 67 30.80 7.77 22.44
C SER A 67 32.00 8.73 22.29
N GLU A 68 32.38 9.12 21.07
CA GLU A 68 33.44 10.11 20.82
C GLU A 68 33.02 11.54 21.18
N SER A 69 31.74 11.89 20.97
CA SER A 69 31.19 13.18 21.41
C SER A 69 31.19 13.36 22.93
N ALA A 70 31.30 12.28 23.72
CA ALA A 70 31.35 12.34 25.18
C ALA A 70 32.77 12.64 25.74
N LYS A 71 33.81 12.61 24.91
CA LYS A 71 35.22 12.78 25.35
C LYS A 71 35.77 14.21 25.18
N VAL A 72 35.01 15.11 24.58
CA VAL A 72 35.41 16.50 24.31
C VAL A 72 34.45 17.47 25.00
N THR A 73 34.51 17.56 26.33
CA THR A 73 33.94 18.73 27.04
C THR A 73 34.58 18.91 28.41
N THR A 74 35.84 19.35 28.43
CA THR A 74 36.35 20.12 29.57
C THR A 74 36.62 21.55 29.11
N ALA A 75 36.03 22.46 29.89
CA ALA A 75 36.17 23.92 29.87
C ALA A 75 35.10 24.73 29.08
N VAL A 76 34.34 25.48 29.91
CA VAL A 76 33.65 26.76 29.68
C VAL A 76 32.13 26.75 29.40
N ALA A 77 31.37 26.86 30.51
CA ALA A 77 30.22 27.75 30.80
C ALA A 77 28.94 27.72 29.90
N PRO A 78 27.75 28.06 30.46
CA PRO A 78 26.59 27.17 30.41
C PRO A 78 25.51 27.60 29.41
N GLN A 79 25.07 26.69 28.54
CA GLN A 79 23.69 26.63 28.04
C GLN A 79 23.48 25.40 27.15
N SER A 80 22.25 24.88 27.19
CA SER A 80 21.68 23.85 26.31
C SER A 80 22.01 22.39 26.64
N ALA A 81 21.37 21.91 27.72
CA ALA A 81 20.98 20.51 27.76
C ALA A 81 19.94 20.26 26.66
N VAL A 82 20.16 19.22 25.84
CA VAL A 82 19.18 18.29 25.21
C VAL A 82 19.71 17.86 23.84
N PRO A 83 19.96 16.54 23.63
CA PRO A 83 19.34 15.91 22.46
C PRO A 83 18.80 14.48 22.67
N THR A 84 18.87 13.87 23.85
CA THR A 84 18.31 12.50 24.06
C THR A 84 16.80 12.51 24.29
N ALA A 85 16.27 13.58 24.88
CA ALA A 85 14.83 13.75 25.07
C ALA A 85 14.10 13.96 23.72
N MET A 86 14.71 14.62 22.73
CA MET A 86 14.01 14.95 21.48
C MET A 86 13.75 13.74 20.59
N THR A 87 14.63 12.74 20.55
CA THR A 87 14.45 11.55 19.68
C THR A 87 13.43 10.57 20.24
N GLN A 88 13.41 10.34 21.56
CA GLN A 88 12.32 9.58 22.20
C GLN A 88 10.99 10.33 22.11
N THR A 89 11.00 11.65 22.23
CA THR A 89 9.78 12.46 22.06
C THR A 89 9.28 12.41 20.61
N ALA A 90 10.17 12.41 19.61
CA ALA A 90 9.81 12.28 18.19
C ALA A 90 9.26 10.88 17.85
N SER A 91 9.90 9.81 18.32
CA SER A 91 9.39 8.44 18.14
C SER A 91 8.03 8.25 18.83
N ASN A 92 7.88 8.77 20.06
CA ASN A 92 6.62 8.74 20.78
C ASN A 92 5.56 9.64 20.12
N LEU A 93 5.95 10.75 19.47
CA LEU A 93 5.05 11.60 18.70
C LEU A 93 4.54 10.88 17.46
N VAL A 94 5.43 10.26 16.67
CA VAL A 94 5.04 9.56 15.44
C VAL A 94 4.15 8.35 15.75
N SER A 95 4.47 7.59 16.81
CA SER A 95 3.60 6.49 17.27
C SER A 95 2.22 7.00 17.72
N ARG A 96 2.16 8.11 18.47
CA ARG A 96 0.88 8.72 18.89
C ARG A 96 0.08 9.28 17.72
N GLU A 97 0.73 9.90 16.74
CA GLU A 97 0.10 10.42 15.54
C GLU A 97 -0.49 9.27 14.70
N PHE A 98 0.25 8.16 14.56
CA PHE A 98 -0.25 6.98 13.87
C PHE A 98 -1.42 6.32 14.59
N GLU A 99 -1.33 6.12 15.92
CA GLU A 99 -2.44 5.61 16.74
C GLU A 99 -3.68 6.50 16.64
N GLN A 100 -3.49 7.82 16.64
CA GLN A 100 -4.57 8.77 16.52
C GLN A 100 -5.22 8.74 15.12
N ILE A 101 -4.43 8.61 14.05
CA ILE A 101 -4.93 8.43 12.69
C ILE A 101 -5.66 7.09 12.54
N ALA A 102 -5.12 6.01 13.10
CA ALA A 102 -5.75 4.68 13.09
C ALA A 102 -7.10 4.70 13.82
N LYS A 103 -7.16 5.36 14.99
CA LYS A 103 -8.41 5.56 15.73
C LYS A 103 -9.46 6.30 14.90
N TYR A 104 -9.07 7.34 14.17
CA TYR A 104 -9.99 8.06 13.29
C TYR A 104 -10.42 7.23 12.09
N ALA A 105 -9.51 6.48 11.46
CA ALA A 105 -9.85 5.60 10.35
C ALA A 105 -10.88 4.53 10.77
N LEU A 106 -10.75 3.99 11.99
CA LEU A 106 -11.72 3.07 12.59
C LEU A 106 -13.07 3.74 12.89
N GLU A 107 -13.10 5.00 13.35
CA GLU A 107 -14.35 5.77 13.56
C GLU A 107 -15.15 5.92 12.25
N PHE A 108 -14.46 5.94 11.11
CA PHE A 108 -15.06 6.14 9.79
C PHE A 108 -15.47 4.84 9.07
N ASP A 109 -15.13 3.66 9.60
CA ASP A 109 -15.45 2.33 9.02
C ASP A 109 -15.13 2.24 7.51
N ILE A 110 -13.91 2.65 7.14
CA ILE A 110 -13.44 2.71 5.76
C ILE A 110 -12.76 1.39 5.37
N THR A 111 -13.20 0.77 4.28
CA THR A 111 -12.72 -0.53 3.77
C THR A 111 -12.11 -0.44 2.36
N GLY A 112 -11.18 -1.35 2.04
CA GLY A 112 -10.47 -1.43 0.76
C GLY A 112 -9.14 -0.67 0.77
N VAL A 113 -8.02 -1.36 0.57
CA VAL A 113 -6.70 -0.72 0.72
C VAL A 113 -5.59 -1.36 -0.12
N THR A 114 -5.01 -0.57 -1.02
CA THR A 114 -3.58 -0.62 -1.34
C THR A 114 -2.84 0.45 -0.51
N THR A 115 -1.51 0.47 -0.55
CA THR A 115 -0.68 1.43 0.19
C THR A 115 -0.93 2.89 -0.20
N SER A 116 -1.39 3.15 -1.43
CA SER A 116 -1.58 4.49 -1.96
C SER A 116 -2.82 5.20 -1.39
N GLU A 117 -3.93 4.49 -1.19
CA GLU A 117 -5.15 5.06 -0.62
C GLU A 117 -4.96 5.40 0.87
N ILE A 118 -4.27 4.53 1.62
CA ILE A 118 -3.91 4.76 3.01
C ILE A 118 -3.14 6.07 3.16
N GLY A 119 -2.13 6.30 2.32
CA GLY A 119 -1.34 7.53 2.39
C GLY A 119 -2.17 8.80 2.24
N VAL A 120 -3.15 8.81 1.33
CA VAL A 120 -4.04 9.97 1.15
C VAL A 120 -5.00 10.14 2.33
N LEU A 121 -5.54 9.04 2.85
CA LEU A 121 -6.41 9.06 4.02
C LEU A 121 -5.66 9.60 5.24
N CYS A 122 -4.44 9.11 5.52
CA CYS A 122 -3.60 9.58 6.62
C CYS A 122 -3.36 11.10 6.55
N GLN A 123 -3.06 11.64 5.36
CA GLN A 123 -2.87 13.09 5.17
C GLN A 123 -4.10 13.92 5.54
N ILE A 124 -5.29 13.41 5.25
CA ILE A 124 -6.56 14.10 5.55
C ILE A 124 -6.88 13.99 7.04
N LEU A 125 -6.66 12.83 7.64
CA LEU A 125 -6.93 12.59 9.06
C LEU A 125 -5.95 13.32 9.99
N HIS A 126 -4.73 13.57 9.52
CA HIS A 126 -3.67 14.26 10.26
C HIS A 126 -4.08 15.67 10.70
N THR A 127 -4.81 16.42 9.87
CA THR A 127 -5.20 17.80 10.20
C THR A 127 -6.66 17.90 10.61
N LYS A 128 -6.94 18.56 11.75
CA LYS A 128 -8.31 18.71 12.28
C LYS A 128 -9.29 19.31 11.27
N PRO A 129 -8.96 20.41 10.53
CA PRO A 129 -9.89 20.97 9.55
C PRO A 129 -10.27 19.98 8.44
N CYS A 130 -9.29 19.23 7.92
CA CYS A 130 -9.55 18.25 6.87
C CYS A 130 -10.37 17.06 7.37
N ARG A 131 -10.08 16.59 8.59
CA ARG A 131 -10.88 15.56 9.26
C ARG A 131 -12.32 16.01 9.52
N ASP A 132 -12.52 17.24 9.99
CA ASP A 132 -13.86 17.78 10.26
C ASP A 132 -14.65 17.92 8.96
N ASN A 133 -14.00 18.30 7.86
CA ASN A 133 -14.63 18.35 6.53
C ASN A 133 -15.03 16.95 6.05
N LEU A 134 -14.16 15.94 6.22
CA LEU A 134 -14.49 14.55 5.92
C LEU A 134 -15.67 14.04 6.75
N LYS A 135 -15.68 14.33 8.05
CA LYS A 135 -16.79 13.95 8.95
C LYS A 135 -18.12 14.57 8.51
N ARG A 136 -18.14 15.88 8.23
CA ARG A 136 -19.35 16.55 7.73
C ARG A 136 -19.82 15.98 6.40
N PHE A 137 -18.89 15.70 5.49
CA PHE A 137 -19.21 15.07 4.21
C PHE A 137 -19.85 13.69 4.41
N MET A 138 -19.24 12.83 5.23
CA MET A 138 -19.75 11.49 5.48
C MET A 138 -21.12 11.53 6.15
N GLN A 139 -21.35 12.44 7.11
CA GLN A 139 -22.65 12.67 7.74
C GLN A 139 -23.71 13.13 6.73
N ALA A 140 -23.37 14.06 5.82
CA ALA A 140 -24.29 14.55 4.80
C ALA A 140 -24.70 13.46 3.80
N GLN A 141 -23.80 12.52 3.51
CA GLN A 141 -24.04 11.41 2.61
C GLN A 141 -24.73 10.20 3.27
N VAL A 142 -25.06 10.25 4.56
CA VAL A 142 -25.73 9.13 5.24
C VAL A 142 -27.12 8.82 4.64
N TYR A 143 -27.79 9.86 4.14
CA TYR A 143 -29.15 9.76 3.60
C TYR A 143 -29.21 9.83 2.07
N VAL A 144 -28.05 9.94 1.41
CA VAL A 144 -27.96 10.07 -0.05
C VAL A 144 -27.76 8.68 -0.63
N ALA A 145 -28.71 8.22 -1.44
CA ALA A 145 -28.68 6.90 -2.08
C ALA A 145 -27.66 6.79 -3.23
N THR A 146 -26.87 7.83 -3.49
CA THR A 146 -25.97 7.87 -4.64
C THR A 146 -24.67 7.12 -4.38
N THR A 147 -24.33 6.22 -5.29
CA THR A 147 -23.06 5.48 -5.34
C THR A 147 -21.97 6.25 -6.08
N HIS A 148 -22.06 7.58 -6.16
CA HIS A 148 -21.09 8.37 -6.90
C HIS A 148 -19.75 8.43 -6.13
N PRO A 149 -18.62 8.21 -6.81
CA PRO A 149 -17.32 8.35 -6.22
C PRO A 149 -16.97 9.84 -6.05
N HIS A 150 -16.36 10.19 -4.92
CA HIS A 150 -15.97 11.55 -4.58
C HIS A 150 -14.47 11.64 -4.32
N CYS A 151 -13.80 12.71 -4.73
CA CYS A 151 -12.37 12.86 -4.48
C CYS A 151 -12.08 13.14 -3.00
N LEU A 152 -11.35 12.24 -2.36
CA LEU A 152 -11.06 12.29 -0.93
C LEU A 152 -10.28 13.57 -0.53
N ARG A 153 -9.28 13.98 -1.33
CA ARG A 153 -8.52 15.22 -1.10
C ARG A 153 -9.37 16.49 -1.21
N LYS A 154 -10.33 16.50 -2.13
CA LYS A 154 -11.21 17.65 -2.35
C LYS A 154 -12.19 17.83 -1.19
N ILE A 155 -12.68 16.72 -0.64
CA ILE A 155 -13.45 16.68 0.61
C ILE A 155 -12.61 17.24 1.76
N GLY A 156 -11.38 16.75 1.94
CA GLY A 156 -10.47 17.25 2.99
C GLY A 156 -10.27 18.78 2.91
N ASN A 157 -10.11 19.33 1.71
CA ASN A 157 -9.97 20.77 1.50
C ASN A 157 -11.28 21.59 1.64
N GLY A 158 -12.40 20.97 2.05
CA GLY A 158 -13.66 21.67 2.33
C GLY A 158 -14.51 21.96 1.09
N SER A 159 -14.14 21.44 -0.08
CA SER A 159 -14.90 21.63 -1.32
C SER A 159 -15.98 20.54 -1.47
N MET A 160 -16.96 20.59 -0.57
CA MET A 160 -18.06 19.60 -0.47
C MET A 160 -19.01 19.68 -1.67
N GLY A 161 -19.39 20.89 -2.11
CA GLY A 161 -20.32 21.11 -3.23
C GLY A 161 -19.75 20.85 -4.63
N ALA A 162 -18.42 20.81 -4.78
CA ALA A 162 -17.77 20.55 -6.06
C ALA A 162 -17.15 19.14 -6.16
N SER A 163 -17.31 18.29 -5.14
CA SER A 163 -16.95 16.87 -5.21
C SER A 163 -17.95 16.05 -6.05
N LEU A 164 -18.86 16.72 -6.77
CA LEU A 164 -20.06 16.11 -7.35
C LEU A 164 -19.81 14.99 -8.35
N LEU A 165 -18.64 14.85 -8.97
CA LEU A 165 -18.39 13.78 -9.93
C LEU A 165 -16.90 13.41 -9.94
N ALA A 166 -16.50 12.33 -9.28
CA ALA A 166 -15.44 11.52 -9.90
C ALA A 166 -16.12 10.80 -11.07
N MET A 167 -15.71 11.16 -12.29
CA MET A 167 -16.29 10.60 -13.50
C MET A 167 -16.06 9.08 -13.54
N PRO A 168 -17.01 8.27 -14.02
CA PRO A 168 -16.93 6.80 -13.92
C PRO A 168 -15.85 6.13 -14.77
N ALA A 169 -15.01 6.86 -15.51
CA ALA A 169 -14.00 6.24 -16.35
C ALA A 169 -12.81 7.20 -16.52
N GLU A 170 -11.62 6.77 -16.09
CA GLU A 170 -10.29 7.26 -16.49
C GLU A 170 -9.93 8.74 -16.23
N VAL A 171 -10.89 9.60 -15.90
CA VAL A 171 -10.68 11.04 -15.71
C VAL A 171 -10.33 11.30 -14.25
N LYS A 172 -9.03 11.56 -14.00
CA LYS A 172 -8.56 12.20 -12.76
C LYS A 172 -9.48 13.38 -12.45
N CYS A 173 -9.98 13.50 -11.22
CA CYS A 173 -10.82 14.66 -10.88
C CYS A 173 -10.07 15.96 -11.27
N PRO A 174 -10.74 17.01 -11.78
CA PRO A 174 -10.05 18.18 -12.34
C PRO A 174 -9.06 18.83 -11.36
N TRP A 175 -9.32 18.69 -10.05
CA TRP A 175 -8.42 19.12 -8.99
C TRP A 175 -7.13 18.28 -8.96
N CYS A 176 -7.23 16.95 -8.83
CA CYS A 176 -6.05 16.08 -8.85
C CYS A 176 -5.31 16.15 -10.19
N GLN A 177 -6.01 16.35 -11.31
CA GLN A 177 -5.40 16.58 -12.62
C GLN A 177 -4.55 17.86 -12.63
N ARG A 178 -5.09 18.98 -12.13
CA ARG A 178 -4.38 20.26 -12.05
C ARG A 178 -3.09 20.17 -11.23
N PHE A 179 -3.12 19.43 -10.12
CA PHE A 179 -1.97 19.28 -9.23
C PHE A 179 -1.12 18.03 -9.49
N ARG A 180 -1.42 17.28 -10.57
CA ARG A 180 -0.74 16.02 -10.94
C ARG A 180 -0.69 14.96 -9.83
N PHE A 181 -1.71 14.92 -8.98
CA PHE A 181 -1.85 13.89 -7.95
C PHE A 181 -2.59 12.65 -8.49
N ASN A 182 -2.30 11.50 -7.89
CA ASN A 182 -3.15 10.33 -8.03
C ASN A 182 -4.47 10.59 -7.29
N CYS A 183 -5.59 10.36 -7.97
CA CYS A 183 -6.91 10.60 -7.42
C CYS A 183 -7.38 9.39 -6.63
N VAL A 184 -7.55 9.57 -5.32
CA VAL A 184 -8.22 8.62 -4.43
C VAL A 184 -9.67 9.06 -4.28
N TRP A 185 -10.59 8.15 -4.54
CA TRP A 185 -12.01 8.35 -4.37
C TRP A 185 -12.52 7.70 -3.09
N ILE A 186 -13.66 8.18 -2.60
CA ILE A 186 -14.46 7.62 -1.53
C ILE A 186 -15.91 7.52 -1.99
N VAL A 187 -16.56 6.40 -1.68
CA VAL A 187 -17.97 6.13 -2.01
C VAL A 187 -18.61 5.37 -0.87
N ARG A 188 -19.93 5.53 -0.71
CA ARG A 188 -20.71 4.69 0.21
C ARG A 188 -21.44 3.61 -0.59
N LYS A 189 -21.14 2.33 -0.30
CA LYS A 189 -21.75 1.17 -0.96
C LYS A 189 -22.29 0.24 0.12
N MET A 190 -23.58 -0.11 0.04
CA MET A 190 -24.23 -1.04 0.97
C MET A 190 -24.03 -0.68 2.46
N GLY A 191 -24.05 0.62 2.79
CA GLY A 191 -23.87 1.10 4.16
C GLY A 191 -22.42 1.29 4.60
N GLN A 192 -21.45 0.76 3.86
CA GLN A 192 -20.01 0.85 4.16
C GLN A 192 -19.32 1.93 3.34
N TRP A 193 -18.26 2.50 3.90
CA TRP A 193 -17.39 3.44 3.20
C TRP A 193 -16.25 2.69 2.52
N ILE A 194 -16.08 2.95 1.23
CA ILE A 194 -15.04 2.32 0.41
C ILE A 194 -14.18 3.41 -0.17
N ILE A 195 -12.86 3.25 -0.06
CA ILE A 195 -11.88 4.07 -0.78
C ILE A 195 -11.19 3.26 -1.86
N GLY A 196 -10.77 3.95 -2.91
CA GLY A 196 -10.02 3.32 -3.99
C GLY A 196 -9.34 4.35 -4.88
N SER A 197 -8.46 3.84 -5.74
CA SER A 197 -7.87 4.57 -6.86
C SER A 197 -8.26 3.90 -8.18
N GLY A 198 -8.19 4.64 -9.29
CA GLY A 198 -8.62 4.11 -10.60
C GLY A 198 -10.14 4.02 -10.76
N THR A 199 -10.61 3.09 -11.59
CA THR A 199 -12.04 2.92 -11.90
C THR A 199 -12.78 2.26 -10.73
N PRO A 200 -13.83 2.87 -10.19
CA PRO A 200 -14.65 2.26 -9.16
C PRO A 200 -15.42 1.05 -9.72
N THR A 201 -15.26 -0.12 -9.09
CA THR A 201 -15.99 -1.37 -9.38
C THR A 201 -17.08 -1.67 -8.36
#